data_AF-A0A0F9PI64-F1
#
_entry.id   AF-A0A0F9PI64-F1
#
_cell.length_a   1.000
_cell.length_b   1.000
_cell.length_c   1.000
_cell.angle_alpha   90.00
_cell.angle_beta   90.00
_cell.angle_gamma   90.00
#
_symmetry.space_group_name_H-M   'P 1'
#
loop_
_entity.id
_entity.type
_entity.pdbx_description
1 polymer ?
#
loop_
_entity_poly.entity_id
_entity_poly.type
_entity_poly.pdbx_seq_one_letter_code
_entity_poly.pdbx_strand_id
1 'polypeptide(L)'
;MKLDLVWSAHFEDSTCIAQYDDAEQVKEHLFREVQDKQKESRLSTFSLSNCKTGTNYQVDLLGGRILIRPSKCLVRSYSQPELEVQGSAKYEYRLIYFRRVTHEMKWDGKKISEQGQKDIQYFLGFQYTNEKNENVKRLLQISKNDEVYFA
;
A
#
# COMPACT_ATOMS: atom_id res chain seq x y z
N MET A 1 4.97 -6.74 -19.17
CA MET A 1 3.74 -5.99 -18.83
C MET A 1 4.11 -5.04 -17.70
N LYS A 2 4.00 -3.72 -17.91
CA LYS A 2 4.27 -2.75 -16.85
C LYS A 2 3.20 -2.86 -15.77
N LEU A 3 3.61 -2.78 -14.51
CA LEU A 3 2.72 -2.68 -13.37
C LEU A 3 2.10 -1.29 -13.32
N ASP A 4 0.83 -1.28 -12.92
CA ASP A 4 0.08 -0.05 -12.73
C ASP A 4 0.50 0.65 -11.43
N LEU A 5 0.62 -0.11 -10.33
CA LEU A 5 1.11 0.42 -9.06
C LEU A 5 2.52 -0.10 -8.78
N VAL A 6 3.41 0.84 -8.45
CA VAL A 6 4.81 0.57 -8.08
C VAL A 6 5.09 1.09 -6.68
N TRP A 7 5.89 0.37 -5.90
CA TRP A 7 6.22 0.80 -4.55
C TRP A 7 7.54 1.56 -4.46
N SER A 8 7.67 2.39 -3.42
CA SER A 8 8.94 2.95 -2.96
C SER A 8 9.00 2.95 -1.43
N ALA A 9 10.21 2.73 -0.90
CA ALA A 9 10.51 2.64 0.52
C ALA A 9 11.57 3.68 0.88
N HIS A 10 11.22 4.62 1.77
CA HIS A 10 12.14 5.63 2.29
C HIS A 10 12.52 5.30 3.72
N PHE A 11 13.78 5.57 4.06
CA PHE A 11 14.35 5.26 5.37
C PHE A 11 14.80 6.53 6.10
N GLU A 12 15.00 6.43 7.41
CA GLU A 12 15.45 7.56 8.25
C GLU A 12 16.85 8.08 7.86
N ASP A 13 17.73 7.21 7.37
CA ASP A 13 19.05 7.56 6.83
C ASP A 13 19.00 8.24 5.45
N SER A 14 17.82 8.70 5.01
CA SER A 14 17.55 9.33 3.71
C SER A 14 17.73 8.41 2.50
N THR A 15 18.01 7.12 2.71
CA THR A 15 18.06 6.16 1.61
C THR A 15 16.66 5.85 1.09
N CYS A 16 16.58 5.51 -0.20
CA CYS A 16 15.34 5.13 -0.87
C CYS A 16 15.58 3.87 -1.69
N ILE A 17 14.66 2.92 -1.59
CA ILE A 17 14.58 1.75 -2.47
C ILE A 17 13.28 1.86 -3.24
N ALA A 18 13.36 2.07 -4.56
CA ALA A 18 12.21 2.01 -5.45
C ALA A 18 12.06 0.58 -5.99
N GLN A 19 10.83 0.17 -6.30
CA GLN A 19 10.60 -1.15 -6.90
C GLN A 19 11.31 -1.30 -8.25
N TYR A 20 11.47 -0.20 -8.99
CA TYR A 20 12.14 -0.19 -10.28
C TYR A 20 13.14 0.96 -10.35
N ASP A 21 14.29 0.69 -10.99
CA ASP A 21 15.32 1.68 -11.27
C ASP A 21 14.84 2.74 -12.29
N ASP A 22 13.84 2.39 -13.11
CA ASP A 22 13.41 3.18 -14.25
C ASP A 22 11.89 3.09 -14.50
N ALA A 23 11.34 4.05 -15.26
CA ALA A 23 9.92 4.10 -15.64
C ALA A 23 9.52 3.04 -16.68
N GLU A 24 10.51 2.41 -17.33
CA GLU A 24 10.29 1.28 -18.23
C GLU A 24 10.10 -0.04 -17.45
N GLN A 25 10.37 -0.02 -16.14
CA GLN A 25 10.27 -1.15 -15.22
C GLN A 25 11.15 -2.33 -15.68
N VAL A 26 12.37 -2.03 -16.14
CA VAL A 26 13.28 -3.05 -16.70
C VAL A 26 13.90 -3.91 -15.61
N LYS A 27 14.34 -3.27 -14.51
CA LYS A 27 15.00 -3.96 -13.41
C LYS A 27 14.22 -3.76 -12.11
N GLU A 28 13.69 -4.87 -11.58
CA GLU A 28 12.93 -4.90 -10.34
C GLU A 28 13.85 -5.12 -9.13
N HIS A 29 13.70 -4.26 -8.12
CA HIS A 29 14.14 -4.53 -6.76
C HIS A 29 13.10 -5.37 -6.04
N LEU A 30 13.53 -6.42 -5.36
CA LEU A 30 12.62 -7.26 -4.60
C LEU A 30 12.31 -6.64 -3.25
N PHE A 31 11.09 -6.83 -2.75
CA PHE A 31 10.69 -6.34 -1.43
C PHE A 31 11.60 -6.86 -0.29
N ARG A 32 12.29 -7.99 -0.50
CA ARG A 32 13.30 -8.50 0.43
C ARG A 32 14.42 -7.50 0.70
N GLU A 33 14.81 -6.68 -0.28
CA GLU A 33 15.84 -5.65 -0.11
C GLU A 33 15.39 -4.59 0.90
N VAL A 34 14.09 -4.24 0.91
CA VAL A 34 13.50 -3.36 1.93
C VAL A 34 13.58 -4.01 3.31
N GLN A 35 13.30 -5.32 3.42
CA GLN A 35 13.36 -6.06 4.68
C GLN A 35 14.80 -6.19 5.21
N ASP A 36 15.77 -6.36 4.33
CA ASP A 36 17.18 -6.43 4.69
C ASP A 36 17.68 -5.05 5.14
N LYS A 37 17.34 -3.98 4.41
CA LYS A 37 17.68 -2.59 4.81
C LYS A 37 17.03 -2.17 6.13
N GLN A 38 15.83 -2.66 6.43
CA GLN A 38 15.16 -2.43 7.73
C GLN A 38 15.97 -2.92 8.95
N LYS A 39 16.94 -3.82 8.77
CA LYS A 39 17.84 -4.26 9.84
C LYS A 39 18.91 -3.22 10.17
N GLU A 40 19.17 -2.29 9.25
CA GLU A 40 20.20 -1.24 9.38
C GLU A 40 19.60 0.13 9.66
N SER A 41 18.47 0.45 9.03
CA SER A 41 17.82 1.76 9.09
C SER A 41 16.32 1.60 9.19
N ARG A 42 15.65 2.44 9.97
CA ARG A 42 14.20 2.37 10.16
C ARG A 42 13.49 2.85 8.90
N LEU A 43 12.48 2.09 8.47
CA LEU A 43 11.61 2.49 7.37
C LEU A 43 10.73 3.65 7.84
N SER A 44 10.91 4.81 7.21
CA SER A 44 10.19 6.03 7.57
C SER A 44 8.88 6.18 6.81
N THR A 45 8.87 5.81 5.54
CA THR A 45 7.70 5.95 4.68
C THR A 45 7.66 4.82 3.66
N PHE A 46 6.45 4.30 3.41
CA PHE A 46 6.19 3.36 2.33
C PHE A 46 5.11 3.89 1.41
N SER A 47 5.36 3.89 0.11
CA SER A 47 4.44 4.46 -0.89
C SER A 47 4.10 3.45 -1.97
N LEU A 48 2.87 3.52 -2.49
CA LEU A 48 2.46 2.93 -3.76
C LEU A 48 2.02 4.06 -4.69
N SER A 49 2.57 4.09 -5.90
CA SER A 49 2.22 5.07 -6.92
C SER A 49 1.57 4.39 -8.11
N ASN A 50 0.34 4.77 -8.42
CA ASN A 50 -0.36 4.37 -9.63
C ASN A 50 0.15 5.20 -10.82
N CYS A 51 0.95 4.57 -11.68
CA CYS A 51 1.57 5.19 -12.84
C CYS A 51 0.56 5.60 -13.92
N LYS A 52 -0.68 5.07 -13.90
CA LYS A 52 -1.73 5.42 -14.86
C LYS A 52 -2.53 6.65 -14.46
N THR A 53 -2.86 6.76 -13.19
CA THR A 53 -3.74 7.81 -12.66
C THR A 53 -2.97 8.95 -11.99
N GLY A 54 -1.71 8.70 -11.63
CA GLY A 54 -0.89 9.61 -10.82
C GLY A 54 -1.24 9.57 -9.33
N THR A 55 -2.11 8.66 -8.89
CA THR A 55 -2.47 8.52 -7.47
C THR A 55 -1.34 7.88 -6.68
N ASN A 56 -1.00 8.47 -5.55
CA ASN A 56 0.03 8.05 -4.62
C ASN A 56 -0.62 7.76 -3.26
N TYR A 57 -0.33 6.58 -2.75
CA TYR A 57 -0.74 6.06 -1.46
C TYR A 57 0.50 5.97 -0.59
N GLN A 58 0.65 6.90 0.33
CA GLN A 58 1.82 7.00 1.19
C GLN A 58 1.44 6.68 2.63
N VAL A 59 2.23 5.85 3.28
CA VAL A 59 2.14 5.60 4.72
C VAL A 59 3.39 6.14 5.39
N ASP A 60 3.21 7.22 6.15
CA ASP A 60 4.20 7.76 7.08
C ASP A 60 4.20 6.87 8.32
N LEU A 61 5.23 6.04 8.43
CA LEU A 61 5.33 5.04 9.48
C LEU A 61 5.74 5.66 10.81
N LEU A 62 6.51 6.75 10.79
CA LEU A 62 6.98 7.41 12.00
C LEU A 62 5.90 8.35 12.56
N GLY A 63 5.24 9.09 11.67
CA GLY A 63 4.13 9.97 12.02
C GLY A 63 2.80 9.25 12.21
N GLY A 64 2.71 7.97 11.83
CA GLY A 64 1.51 7.16 11.97
C GLY A 64 0.37 7.60 11.07
N ARG A 65 0.65 8.02 9.84
CA ARG A 65 -0.34 8.62 8.94
C ARG A 65 -0.43 7.93 7.59
N ILE A 66 -1.63 7.87 7.02
CA ILE A 66 -1.84 7.44 5.63
C ILE A 66 -2.32 8.64 4.82
N LEU A 67 -1.68 8.86 3.67
CA LEU A 67 -1.88 10.00 2.78
C LEU A 67 -2.21 9.46 1.38
N ILE A 68 -3.27 9.98 0.76
CA ILE A 68 -3.69 9.58 -0.59
C ILE A 68 -3.79 10.83 -1.47
N ARG A 69 -3.05 10.87 -2.59
CA ARG A 69 -2.92 12.07 -3.46
C ARG A 69 -2.89 11.72 -4.95
N PRO A 70 -3.69 12.37 -5.83
CA PRO A 70 -4.77 13.29 -5.48
C PRO A 70 -5.91 12.51 -4.80
N SER A 71 -6.66 13.18 -3.92
CA SER A 71 -7.76 12.57 -3.14
C SER A 71 -8.99 12.19 -3.98
N LYS A 72 -8.88 12.08 -5.31
CA LYS A 72 -9.95 11.64 -6.21
C LYS A 72 -10.27 10.14 -6.09
N CYS A 73 -9.51 9.43 -5.26
CA CYS A 73 -9.69 8.04 -4.92
C CYS A 73 -11.10 7.76 -4.35
N LEU A 74 -11.77 6.74 -4.86
CA LEU A 74 -13.05 6.30 -4.34
C LEU A 74 -12.80 5.43 -3.09
N VAL A 75 -12.83 6.04 -1.91
CA VAL A 75 -12.74 5.32 -0.63
C VAL A 75 -14.09 4.66 -0.37
N ARG A 76 -14.16 3.32 -0.46
CA ARG A 76 -15.38 2.56 -0.19
C ARG A 76 -15.22 1.81 1.15
N SER A 77 -15.94 2.29 2.17
CA SER A 77 -16.14 1.79 3.56
C SER A 77 -15.19 2.26 4.68
N TYR A 78 -15.58 3.30 5.42
CA TYR A 78 -16.10 3.30 6.81
C TYR A 78 -16.80 4.66 7.09
N SER A 79 -17.61 4.73 8.14
CA SER A 79 -18.48 5.87 8.50
C SER A 79 -17.77 7.10 9.11
N GLN A 80 -16.45 7.07 9.34
CA GLN A 80 -15.63 8.22 9.77
C GLN A 80 -14.18 8.08 9.28
N PRO A 81 -13.91 8.24 7.98
CA PRO A 81 -12.57 8.05 7.42
C PRO A 81 -11.56 9.11 7.91
N GLU A 82 -11.99 10.30 8.31
CA GLU A 82 -11.11 11.44 8.56
C GLU A 82 -10.26 11.31 9.85
N LEU A 83 -10.75 10.61 10.88
CA LEU A 83 -10.04 10.42 12.15
C LEU A 83 -9.19 9.13 12.20
N GLU A 84 -9.56 8.10 11.43
CA GLU A 84 -8.87 6.80 11.44
C GLU A 84 -7.93 6.58 10.24
N VAL A 85 -8.25 7.13 9.05
CA VAL A 85 -7.39 6.99 7.85
C VAL A 85 -6.14 7.85 7.97
N GLN A 86 -6.20 9.00 8.64
CA GLN A 86 -5.00 9.80 8.89
C GLN A 86 -4.11 9.23 9.98
N GLY A 87 -4.55 8.17 10.67
CA GLY A 87 -4.02 7.75 11.95
C GLY A 87 -4.09 8.88 12.99
N SER A 88 -4.19 8.50 14.26
CA SER A 88 -3.82 9.47 15.28
C SER A 88 -2.31 9.64 15.15
N ALA A 89 -1.83 10.87 14.94
CA ALA A 89 -0.41 11.23 14.86
C ALA A 89 0.42 10.88 16.13
N LYS A 90 -0.15 10.09 17.04
CA LYS A 90 0.44 9.61 18.29
C LYS A 90 1.16 8.27 18.14
N TYR A 91 0.89 7.47 17.10
CA TYR A 91 1.35 6.08 17.06
C TYR A 91 2.28 5.80 15.88
N GLU A 92 3.45 5.27 16.18
CA GLU A 92 4.34 4.73 15.17
C GLU A 92 3.75 3.44 14.56
N TYR A 93 3.78 3.36 13.24
CA TYR A 93 3.36 2.20 12.48
C TYR A 93 4.55 1.36 12.05
N ARG A 94 4.35 0.05 12.03
CA ARG A 94 5.25 -0.91 11.39
C ARG A 94 4.57 -1.50 10.17
N LEU A 95 5.26 -1.50 9.04
CA LEU A 95 4.86 -2.29 7.87
C LEU A 95 5.07 -3.78 8.19
N ILE A 96 3.98 -4.54 8.20
CA ILE A 96 4.01 -5.99 8.49
C ILE A 96 3.73 -6.84 7.25
N TYR A 97 3.18 -6.24 6.19
CA TYR A 97 2.75 -6.99 5.01
C TYR A 97 2.69 -6.12 3.77
N PHE A 98 3.24 -6.60 2.67
CA PHE A 98 2.96 -6.11 1.32
C PHE A 98 2.74 -7.31 0.41
N ARG A 99 1.65 -7.32 -0.35
CA ARG A 99 1.39 -8.37 -1.35
C ARG A 99 0.64 -7.82 -2.54
N ARG A 100 1.08 -8.26 -3.72
CA ARG A 100 0.34 -8.16 -4.98
C ARG A 100 -0.39 -9.48 -5.22
N VAL A 101 -1.70 -9.43 -5.44
CA VAL A 101 -2.52 -10.59 -5.78
C VAL A 101 -3.16 -10.36 -7.15
N THR A 102 -3.08 -11.35 -8.02
CA THR A 102 -3.80 -11.37 -9.29
C THR A 102 -4.99 -12.30 -9.15
N HIS A 103 -6.19 -11.76 -9.28
CA HIS A 103 -7.43 -12.53 -9.37
C HIS A 103 -7.87 -12.58 -10.83
N GLU A 104 -8.23 -13.76 -11.33
CA GLU A 104 -8.91 -13.90 -12.62
C GLU A 104 -10.39 -14.11 -12.34
N MET A 105 -11.24 -13.12 -12.62
CA MET A 105 -12.69 -13.25 -12.43
C MET A 105 -13.44 -12.83 -13.69
N LYS A 106 -14.29 -13.72 -14.21
CA LYS A 106 -15.31 -13.37 -15.23
C LYS A 106 -16.69 -13.52 -14.61
N TRP A 107 -17.42 -12.42 -14.57
CA TRP A 107 -18.84 -12.43 -14.25
C TRP A 107 -19.63 -12.53 -15.55
N ASP A 108 -20.34 -13.64 -15.78
CA ASP A 108 -21.18 -13.83 -16.97
C ASP A 108 -22.66 -13.45 -16.75
N GLY A 109 -22.97 -12.83 -15.59
CA GLY A 109 -24.34 -12.53 -15.17
C GLY A 109 -25.02 -13.62 -14.34
N LYS A 110 -24.42 -14.82 -14.21
CA LYS A 110 -25.00 -15.96 -13.47
C LYS A 110 -24.00 -16.75 -12.62
N LYS A 111 -22.71 -16.76 -12.97
CA LYS A 111 -21.62 -17.42 -12.23
C LYS A 111 -20.31 -16.65 -12.35
N ILE A 112 -19.49 -16.77 -11.31
CA ILE A 112 -18.07 -16.41 -11.36
C ILE A 112 -17.33 -17.60 -11.98
N SER A 113 -16.59 -17.37 -13.06
CA SER A 113 -15.68 -18.37 -13.65
C SER A 113 -14.24 -17.86 -13.61
N GLU A 114 -13.30 -18.78 -13.41
CA GLU A 114 -11.84 -18.53 -13.34
C GLU A 114 -11.21 -18.23 -14.72
N GLN A 115 -12.00 -17.87 -15.73
CA GLN A 115 -11.52 -17.52 -17.07
C GLN A 115 -11.85 -16.06 -17.41
N GLY A 116 -11.39 -15.12 -16.58
CA GLY A 116 -11.79 -13.71 -16.67
C GLY A 116 -10.69 -12.68 -16.66
N GLN A 117 -11.11 -11.40 -16.68
CA GLN A 117 -10.17 -10.29 -16.64
C GLN A 117 -9.30 -10.42 -15.40
N LYS A 118 -7.98 -10.40 -15.61
CA LYS A 118 -6.99 -10.26 -14.55
C LYS A 118 -7.24 -8.94 -13.84
N ASP A 119 -7.64 -9.03 -12.59
CA ASP A 119 -7.67 -7.91 -11.67
C ASP A 119 -6.51 -8.02 -10.69
N ILE A 120 -5.80 -6.91 -10.50
CA ILE A 120 -4.62 -6.86 -9.65
C ILE A 120 -4.99 -6.01 -8.45
N GLN A 121 -4.85 -6.62 -7.27
CA GLN A 121 -5.10 -6.00 -5.98
C GLN A 121 -3.79 -5.92 -5.20
N TYR A 122 -3.57 -4.78 -4.58
CA TYR A 122 -2.40 -4.51 -3.74
C TYR A 122 -2.85 -4.43 -2.29
N PHE A 123 -2.17 -5.16 -1.42
CA PHE A 123 -2.46 -5.19 0.00
C PHE A 123 -1.28 -4.66 0.79
N LEU A 124 -1.53 -3.69 1.66
CA LEU A 124 -0.55 -3.15 2.60
C LEU A 124 -1.06 -3.33 4.03
N GLY A 125 -0.32 -4.07 4.84
CA GLY A 125 -0.64 -4.30 6.24
C GLY A 125 0.28 -3.53 7.17
N PHE A 126 -0.31 -2.83 8.13
CA PHE A 126 0.38 -2.04 9.14
C PHE A 126 -0.04 -2.47 10.54
N GLN A 127 0.85 -2.29 11.50
CA GLN A 127 0.59 -2.56 12.90
C GLN A 127 1.07 -1.40 13.77
N TYR A 128 0.33 -1.09 14.82
CA TYR A 128 0.75 -0.18 15.88
C TYR A 128 0.27 -0.67 17.24
N THR A 129 0.86 -0.12 18.30
CA THR A 129 0.44 -0.38 19.68
C THR A 129 -0.31 0.84 20.19
N ASN A 130 -1.56 0.67 20.66
CA ASN A 130 -2.37 1.77 21.14
C ASN A 130 -2.07 2.14 22.61
N GLU A 131 -2.72 3.19 23.13
CA GLU A 131 -2.59 3.64 24.54
C GLU A 131 -2.94 2.55 25.59
N LYS A 132 -3.68 1.51 25.22
CA LYS A 132 -4.02 0.36 26.08
C LYS A 132 -3.02 -0.78 25.97
N ASN A 133 -1.90 -0.58 25.27
CA ASN A 133 -0.90 -1.59 24.96
C ASN A 133 -1.44 -2.77 24.11
N GLU A 134 -2.49 -2.52 23.31
CA GLU A 134 -3.06 -3.51 22.40
C GLU A 134 -2.41 -3.39 21.02
N ASN A 135 -2.11 -4.54 20.40
CA ASN A 135 -1.61 -4.58 19.02
C ASN A 135 -2.77 -4.42 18.04
N VAL A 136 -2.80 -3.28 17.36
CA VAL A 136 -3.82 -2.97 16.36
C VAL A 136 -3.22 -3.17 14.98
N LYS A 137 -3.91 -3.95 14.13
CA LYS A 137 -3.54 -4.17 12.73
C LYS A 137 -4.50 -3.40 11.83
N ARG A 138 -3.98 -2.96 10.68
CA ARG A 138 -4.72 -2.27 9.62
C ARG A 138 -4.30 -2.85 8.29
N LEU A 139 -5.27 -3.11 7.42
CA LEU A 139 -5.03 -3.56 6.06
C LEU A 139 -5.62 -2.56 5.07
N LEU A 140 -4.79 -2.11 4.14
CA LEU A 140 -5.18 -1.31 3.01
C LEU A 140 -5.22 -2.22 1.78
N GLN A 141 -6.37 -2.31 1.14
CA GLN A 141 -6.50 -2.94 -0.17
C GLN A 141 -6.72 -1.85 -1.23
N ILE A 142 -5.95 -1.93 -2.30
CA ILE A 142 -5.92 -0.94 -3.39
C ILE A 142 -6.08 -1.66 -4.73
N SER A 143 -7.07 -1.25 -5.52
CA SER A 143 -7.26 -1.73 -6.88
C SER A 143 -6.45 -0.90 -7.88
N LYS A 144 -6.25 -1.44 -9.10
CA LYS A 144 -5.63 -0.71 -10.22
C LYS A 144 -6.38 0.56 -10.65
N ASN A 145 -7.65 0.70 -10.25
CA ASN A 145 -8.52 1.83 -10.59
C ASN A 145 -8.63 2.85 -9.45
N ASP A 146 -7.71 2.80 -8.48
CA ASP A 146 -7.72 3.66 -7.29
C ASP A 146 -8.97 3.50 -6.42
N GLU A 147 -9.53 2.30 -6.33
CA GLU A 147 -10.51 1.97 -5.30
C GLU A 147 -9.76 1.49 -4.06
N VAL A 148 -10.09 2.08 -2.90
CA VAL A 148 -9.43 1.79 -1.64
C VAL A 148 -10.43 1.25 -0.64
N TYR A 149 -10.04 0.15 0.00
CA TYR A 149 -10.77 -0.52 1.06
C TYR A 149 -9.87 -0.63 2.29
N PHE A 150 -10.41 -0.27 3.46
CA PHE A 150 -9.76 -0.44 4.75
C PHE A 150 -10.41 -1.61 5.49
N ALA A 151 -9.59 -2.52 6.02
CA ALA A 151 -10.00 -3.66 6.84
C ALA A 151 -9.18 -3.75 8.13
#